data_AF-A0AAW4YFS7-F1
#
_entry.id   AF-A0AAW4YFS7-F1
#
_cell.length_a   1.000
_cell.length_b   1.000
_cell.length_c   1.000
_cell.angle_alpha   90.00
_cell.angle_beta   90.00
_cell.angle_gamma   90.00
#
_symmetry.space_group_name_H-M   'P 1'
#
loop_
_entity.id
_entity.type
_entity.pdbx_description
1 polymer ?
#
loop_
_entity_poly.entity_id
_entity_poly.type
_entity_poly.pdbx_seq_one_letter_code
_entity_poly.pdbx_strand_id
1 'polypeptide(L)'
;MAVVNVDLSEYDAIRKRNSELEEQVKELKKLNESLKGGSKVILRKETVVIERFLRERSRYGDMFFHQPTEDDEYNENRRALESSESYVNFEDVRLKVEQAMQDEINRSIHDRNLEKQAYADKKNKLDNEYNGWKAELRKVYEKKTKDLEEEYHRKECDFESEKLRILNLLPKINKLATELHDDLVKRFFMPKHAVELAESIINTTKK
;
A
#
# COMPACT_ATOMS: atom_id res chain seq x y z
N MET A 1 -48.17 -55.85 -51.97
CA MET A 1 -48.05 -54.79 -50.94
C MET A 1 -47.53 -55.44 -49.68
N ALA A 2 -46.35 -55.04 -49.20
CA ALA A 2 -45.88 -55.47 -47.89
C ALA A 2 -46.48 -54.52 -46.84
N VAL A 3 -47.21 -55.06 -45.87
CA VAL A 3 -47.73 -54.30 -44.72
C VAL A 3 -46.64 -54.31 -43.66
N VAL A 4 -46.11 -53.13 -43.32
CA VAL A 4 -45.13 -52.95 -42.25
C VAL A 4 -45.90 -52.71 -40.95
N ASN A 5 -45.89 -53.69 -40.05
CA ASN A 5 -46.39 -53.50 -38.69
C ASN A 5 -45.29 -52.84 -37.86
N VAL A 6 -45.49 -51.58 -37.49
CA VAL A 6 -44.60 -50.86 -36.56
C VAL A 6 -45.07 -51.14 -35.14
N ASP A 7 -44.21 -51.72 -34.32
CA ASP A 7 -44.47 -51.92 -32.89
C ASP A 7 -44.27 -50.58 -32.15
N LEU A 8 -45.38 -49.98 -31.70
CA LEU A 8 -45.39 -48.71 -30.98
C LEU A 8 -45.50 -48.91 -29.46
N SER A 9 -45.52 -50.16 -28.98
CA SER A 9 -45.74 -50.47 -27.56
C SER A 9 -44.64 -49.91 -26.65
N GLU A 10 -43.38 -49.92 -27.10
CA GLU A 10 -42.26 -49.33 -26.36
C GLU A 10 -42.37 -47.80 -26.26
N TYR A 11 -42.79 -47.15 -27.35
CA TYR A 11 -43.01 -45.71 -27.38
C TYR A 11 -44.14 -45.30 -26.43
N ASP A 12 -45.25 -46.04 -26.45
CA ASP A 12 -46.38 -45.81 -25.55
C ASP A 12 -46.01 -46.08 -24.08
N ALA A 13 -45.17 -47.09 -23.80
CA ALA A 13 -44.65 -47.36 -22.47
C ALA A 13 -43.74 -46.23 -21.96
N ILE A 14 -42.87 -45.67 -22.82
CA ILE A 14 -42.02 -44.52 -22.48
C ILE A 14 -42.89 -43.28 -22.24
N ARG A 15 -43.87 -43.03 -23.11
CA ARG A 15 -44.79 -41.89 -22.97
C ARG A 15 -45.55 -41.95 -21.64
N LYS A 16 -46.05 -43.14 -21.28
CA LYS A 16 -46.74 -43.36 -20.01
C LYS A 16 -45.82 -43.11 -18.82
N ARG A 17 -44.59 -43.65 -18.85
CA ARG A 17 -43.58 -43.43 -17.80
C ARG A 17 -43.21 -41.95 -17.65
N ASN A 18 -43.07 -41.21 -18.75
CA ASN A 18 -42.79 -39.78 -18.70
C ASN A 18 -43.94 -39.00 -18.08
N SER A 19 -45.18 -39.34 -18.43
CA SER A 19 -46.37 -38.75 -17.80
C SER A 19 -46.41 -39.00 -16.29
N GLU A 20 -46.13 -40.23 -15.86
CA GLU A 20 -46.07 -40.60 -14.43
C GLU A 20 -44.94 -39.84 -13.70
N LEU A 21 -43.77 -39.67 -14.32
CA LEU A 21 -42.67 -38.90 -13.76
C LEU A 21 -43.00 -37.41 -13.62
N GLU A 22 -43.68 -36.82 -14.60
CA GLU A 22 -44.12 -35.42 -14.53
C GLU A 22 -45.13 -35.20 -13.39
N GLU A 23 -46.05 -36.14 -13.20
CA GLU A 23 -47.00 -36.12 -12.07
C GLU A 23 -46.26 -36.23 -10.73
N GLN A 24 -45.32 -37.16 -10.60
CA GLN A 24 -44.49 -37.30 -9.39
C GLN A 24 -43.71 -36.01 -9.07
N VAL A 25 -43.11 -35.37 -10.08
CA VAL A 25 -42.40 -34.09 -9.89
C VAL A 25 -43.36 -33.00 -9.41
N LYS A 26 -44.59 -32.96 -9.94
CA LYS A 26 -45.60 -31.98 -9.52
C LYS A 26 -46.03 -32.20 -8.08
N GLU A 27 -46.25 -33.45 -7.68
CA GLU A 27 -46.58 -33.81 -6.30
C GLU A 27 -45.44 -33.48 -5.33
N LEU A 28 -44.19 -33.80 -5.70
CA LEU A 28 -43.02 -33.47 -4.90
C LEU A 28 -42.83 -31.95 -4.73
N LYS A 29 -43.10 -31.15 -5.76
CA LYS A 29 -43.10 -29.68 -5.65
C LYS A 29 -44.15 -29.19 -4.66
N LYS A 30 -45.38 -29.69 -4.75
CA LYS A 30 -46.47 -29.33 -3.84
C LYS A 30 -46.17 -29.72 -2.40
N LEU A 31 -45.59 -30.91 -2.19
CA LEU A 31 -45.14 -31.36 -0.87
C LEU A 31 -44.04 -30.45 -0.31
N ASN A 32 -43.05 -30.10 -1.13
CA ASN A 32 -41.99 -29.17 -0.72
C ASN A 32 -42.51 -27.78 -0.35
N GLU A 33 -43.44 -27.22 -1.12
CA GLU A 33 -44.09 -25.94 -0.77
C GLU A 33 -44.86 -26.03 0.54
N SER A 34 -45.58 -27.14 0.75
CA SER A 34 -46.31 -27.40 2.00
C SER A 34 -45.37 -27.53 3.19
N LEU A 35 -44.24 -28.25 3.03
CA LEU A 35 -43.21 -28.37 4.05
C LEU A 35 -42.52 -27.04 4.36
N LYS A 36 -42.24 -26.22 3.33
CA LYS A 36 -41.68 -24.87 3.52
C LYS A 36 -42.61 -23.95 4.31
N GLY A 37 -43.92 -23.98 4.02
CA GLY A 37 -44.91 -23.22 4.77
C GLY A 37 -45.18 -23.76 6.18
N GLY A 38 -45.04 -25.07 6.38
CA GLY A 38 -45.24 -25.74 7.68
C GLY A 38 -44.03 -25.71 8.60
N SER A 39 -42.82 -25.55 8.06
CA SER A 39 -41.58 -25.55 8.84
C SER A 39 -41.37 -24.21 9.56
N LYS A 40 -41.35 -24.26 10.88
CA LYS A 40 -41.11 -23.10 11.75
C LYS A 40 -39.86 -23.31 12.61
N VAL A 41 -39.15 -22.22 12.83
CA VAL A 41 -38.01 -22.13 13.76
C VAL A 41 -38.54 -21.66 15.11
N ILE A 42 -38.10 -22.33 16.17
CA ILE A 42 -38.43 -21.98 17.56
C ILE A 42 -37.31 -21.08 18.08
N LEU A 43 -37.65 -19.84 18.42
CA LEU A 43 -36.78 -18.93 19.14
C LEU A 43 -37.15 -18.96 20.61
N ARG A 44 -36.28 -19.57 21.43
CA ARG A 44 -36.41 -19.58 22.88
C ARG A 44 -35.66 -18.41 23.47
N LYS A 45 -36.36 -17.57 24.23
CA LYS A 45 -35.77 -16.46 24.96
C LYS A 45 -36.13 -16.59 26.43
N GLU A 46 -35.10 -16.75 27.25
CA GLU A 46 -35.23 -16.68 28.70
C GLU A 46 -35.16 -15.22 29.14
N THR A 47 -36.17 -14.77 29.87
CA THR A 47 -36.21 -13.44 30.47
C THR A 47 -36.35 -13.57 31.99
N VAL A 48 -35.56 -12.79 32.72
CA VAL A 48 -35.62 -12.74 34.18
C VAL A 48 -36.70 -11.74 34.58
N VAL A 49 -37.75 -12.22 35.22
CA VAL A 49 -38.78 -11.38 35.83
C VAL A 49 -38.44 -11.21 37.31
N ILE A 50 -38.30 -9.95 37.74
CA ILE A 50 -38.06 -9.59 39.14
C ILE A 50 -39.42 -9.24 39.74
N GLU A 51 -39.97 -10.15 40.54
CA GLU A 51 -41.19 -9.88 41.30
C GLU A 51 -40.83 -9.12 42.58
N ARG A 52 -41.32 -7.88 42.69
CA ARG A 52 -41.19 -7.06 43.90
C ARG A 52 -42.48 -7.17 44.71
N PHE A 53 -42.44 -7.88 45.83
CA PHE A 53 -43.53 -7.89 46.80
C PHE A 53 -43.23 -6.91 47.93
N LEU A 54 -44.19 -6.03 48.22
CA LEU A 54 -44.17 -5.22 49.44
C LEU A 54 -44.42 -6.15 50.63
N ARG A 55 -43.53 -6.14 51.62
CA ARG A 55 -43.72 -6.90 52.85
C ARG A 55 -44.75 -6.15 53.69
N GLU A 56 -45.93 -6.74 53.92
CA GLU A 56 -46.85 -6.24 54.95
C GLU A 56 -46.13 -6.24 56.31
N ARG A 57 -45.86 -5.04 56.81
CA ARG A 57 -45.20 -4.82 58.09
C ARG A 57 -46.26 -4.86 59.20
N SER A 58 -46.43 -6.03 59.81
CA SER A 58 -47.13 -6.28 61.09
C SER A 58 -48.62 -5.90 61.19
N ARG A 59 -49.40 -6.83 61.74
CA ARG A 59 -50.85 -6.83 62.02
C ARG A 59 -51.46 -5.67 62.84
N TYR A 60 -50.73 -4.58 63.08
CA TYR A 60 -51.20 -3.40 63.83
C TYR A 60 -51.03 -2.06 63.07
N GLY A 61 -50.61 -2.08 61.80
CA GLY A 61 -50.43 -0.87 60.98
C GLY A 61 -51.59 -0.52 60.03
N ASP A 62 -52.63 -1.35 59.94
CA ASP A 62 -53.67 -1.29 58.90
C ASP A 62 -54.86 -0.35 59.24
N MET A 63 -54.58 0.81 59.84
CA MET A 63 -55.61 1.82 60.15
C MET A 63 -55.44 3.13 59.37
N PHE A 64 -54.32 3.29 58.66
CA PHE A 64 -54.07 4.48 57.86
C PHE A 64 -53.52 4.04 56.50
N PHE A 65 -54.24 4.39 55.44
CA PHE A 65 -53.83 4.21 54.05
C PHE A 65 -52.46 4.85 53.83
N HIS A 66 -51.38 4.10 54.06
CA HIS A 66 -50.03 4.53 53.75
C HIS A 66 -49.77 4.26 52.27
N GLN A 67 -49.66 5.36 51.51
CA GLN A 67 -48.98 5.32 50.22
C GLN A 67 -47.52 4.91 50.45
N PRO A 68 -46.96 4.04 49.60
CA PRO A 68 -45.55 3.66 49.72
C PRO A 68 -44.69 4.91 49.67
N THR A 69 -43.75 5.04 50.61
CA THR A 69 -42.81 6.18 50.66
C THR A 69 -41.44 5.70 50.18
N GLU A 70 -40.58 6.61 49.71
CA GLU A 70 -39.29 6.27 49.08
C GLU A 70 -38.34 5.45 49.98
N ASP A 71 -38.60 5.40 51.30
CA ASP A 71 -37.86 4.64 52.31
C ASP A 71 -38.35 3.19 52.52
N ASP A 72 -39.32 2.71 51.73
CA ASP A 72 -39.77 1.32 51.81
C ASP A 72 -38.67 0.36 51.32
N GLU A 73 -38.19 -0.50 52.24
CA GLU A 73 -37.10 -1.44 52.00
C GLU A 73 -37.58 -2.59 51.07
N TYR A 74 -37.44 -2.39 49.76
CA TYR A 74 -37.74 -3.41 48.74
C TYR A 74 -36.79 -4.59 48.90
N ASN A 75 -37.31 -5.73 49.34
CA ASN A 75 -36.53 -6.95 49.40
C ASN A 75 -36.81 -7.76 48.11
N GLU A 76 -35.83 -7.83 47.20
CA GLU A 76 -35.91 -8.55 45.92
C GLU A 76 -35.96 -10.06 46.16
N ASN A 77 -37.15 -10.61 46.41
CA ASN A 77 -37.25 -11.95 47.00
C ASN A 77 -37.34 -13.11 46.00
N ARG A 78 -37.66 -12.90 44.70
CA ARG A 78 -37.64 -13.99 43.71
C ARG A 78 -37.28 -13.51 42.30
N ARG A 79 -36.22 -14.11 41.74
CA ARG A 79 -35.96 -14.09 40.29
C ARG A 79 -36.66 -15.29 39.68
N ALA A 80 -37.73 -15.06 38.94
CA ALA A 80 -38.37 -16.10 38.14
C ALA A 80 -37.76 -16.05 36.72
N LEU A 81 -37.29 -17.19 36.22
CA LEU A 81 -36.91 -17.35 34.82
C LEU A 81 -38.17 -17.71 34.04
N GLU A 82 -38.66 -16.78 33.23
CA GLU A 82 -39.74 -17.05 32.28
C GLU A 82 -39.14 -17.31 30.90
N SER A 83 -39.42 -18.49 30.34
CA SER A 83 -39.05 -18.82 28.97
C SER A 83 -40.19 -18.44 28.03
N SER A 84 -39.93 -17.52 27.10
CA SER A 84 -40.83 -17.22 25.99
C SER A 84 -40.37 -17.95 24.73
N GLU A 85 -41.29 -18.64 24.07
CA GLU A 85 -41.06 -19.25 22.76
C GLU A 85 -41.77 -18.43 21.69
N SER A 86 -41.08 -18.14 20.59
CA SER A 86 -41.69 -17.55 19.40
C SER A 86 -41.38 -18.40 18.17
N TYR A 87 -42.36 -18.52 17.28
CA TYR A 87 -42.25 -19.35 16.08
C TYR A 87 -42.17 -18.46 14.85
N VAL A 88 -41.07 -18.57 14.10
CA VAL A 88 -40.83 -17.81 12.87
C VAL A 88 -40.75 -18.78 11.69
N ASN A 89 -41.20 -18.37 10.51
CA ASN A 89 -41.07 -19.23 9.33
C ASN A 89 -39.59 -19.48 9.02
N PHE A 90 -39.25 -20.74 8.75
CA PHE A 90 -37.86 -21.12 8.46
C PHE A 90 -37.28 -20.37 7.26
N GLU A 91 -38.09 -20.15 6.23
CA GLU A 91 -37.66 -19.52 5.00
C GLU A 91 -37.28 -18.04 5.19
N ASP A 92 -37.97 -17.32 6.08
CA ASP A 92 -37.65 -15.92 6.41
C ASP A 92 -36.30 -15.82 7.13
N VAL A 93 -36.01 -16.79 8.02
CA VAL A 93 -34.72 -16.88 8.71
C VAL A 93 -33.61 -17.22 7.72
N ARG A 94 -33.82 -18.22 6.86
CA ARG A 94 -32.88 -18.62 5.80
C ARG A 94 -32.52 -17.41 4.93
N LEU A 95 -33.53 -16.69 4.44
CA LEU A 95 -33.35 -15.54 3.57
C LEU A 95 -32.55 -14.42 4.25
N LYS A 96 -32.86 -14.10 5.51
CA LYS A 96 -32.12 -13.09 6.29
C LYS A 96 -30.67 -13.48 6.52
N VAL A 97 -30.40 -14.75 6.81
CA VAL A 97 -29.04 -15.26 7.00
C VAL A 97 -28.25 -15.20 5.69
N GLU A 98 -28.86 -15.62 4.57
CA GLU A 98 -28.22 -15.54 3.25
C GLU A 98 -27.91 -14.10 2.85
N GLN A 99 -28.84 -13.17 3.09
CA GLN A 99 -28.62 -11.75 2.83
C GLN A 99 -27.49 -11.18 3.70
N ALA A 100 -27.49 -11.47 5.00
CA ALA A 100 -26.44 -11.02 5.91
C ALA A 100 -25.06 -11.59 5.52
N MET A 101 -25.01 -12.84 5.08
CA MET A 101 -23.78 -13.47 4.58
C MET A 101 -23.30 -12.80 3.29
N GLN A 102 -24.21 -12.49 2.37
CA GLN A 102 -23.87 -11.79 1.13
C GLN A 102 -23.34 -10.37 1.40
N ASP A 103 -23.96 -9.66 2.34
CA ASP A 103 -23.53 -8.32 2.75
C ASP A 103 -22.13 -8.35 3.39
N GLU A 104 -21.84 -9.36 4.22
CA GLU A 104 -20.52 -9.55 4.82
C GLU A 104 -19.44 -9.85 3.78
N ILE A 105 -19.74 -10.73 2.82
CA ILE A 105 -18.83 -11.02 1.70
C ILE A 105 -18.56 -9.74 0.90
N ASN A 106 -19.59 -8.96 0.60
CA ASN A 106 -19.45 -7.72 -0.16
C ASN A 106 -18.60 -6.69 0.59
N ARG A 107 -18.79 -6.53 1.91
CA ARG A 107 -17.96 -5.68 2.77
C ARG A 107 -16.50 -6.14 2.76
N SER A 108 -16.25 -7.42 2.96
CA SER A 108 -14.89 -7.99 2.94
C SER A 108 -14.19 -7.77 1.59
N ILE A 109 -14.90 -7.95 0.47
CA ILE A 109 -14.36 -7.66 -0.87
C ILE A 109 -14.03 -6.18 -1.01
N HIS A 110 -14.92 -5.29 -0.56
CA HIS A 110 -14.72 -3.85 -0.63
C HIS A 110 -13.49 -3.41 0.17
N ASP A 111 -13.36 -3.85 1.42
CA ASP A 111 -12.25 -3.47 2.29
C ASP A 111 -10.91 -3.96 1.74
N ARG A 112 -10.87 -5.19 1.23
CA ARG A 112 -9.68 -5.73 0.56
C ARG A 112 -9.33 -4.96 -0.72
N ASN A 113 -10.32 -4.48 -1.47
CA ASN A 113 -10.06 -3.66 -2.67
C ASN A 113 -9.50 -2.29 -2.30
N LEU A 114 -10.02 -1.65 -1.25
CA LEU A 114 -9.48 -0.40 -0.71
C LEU A 114 -8.04 -0.58 -0.24
N GLU A 115 -7.77 -1.65 0.50
CA GLU A 115 -6.41 -1.94 0.97
C GLU A 115 -5.45 -2.18 -0.20
N LYS A 116 -5.87 -2.97 -1.19
CA LYS A 116 -5.09 -3.18 -2.43
C LYS A 116 -4.77 -1.87 -3.15
N GLN A 117 -5.74 -0.96 -3.23
CA GLN A 117 -5.53 0.36 -3.84
C GLN A 117 -4.54 1.19 -3.02
N ALA A 118 -4.68 1.22 -1.70
CA ALA A 118 -3.76 1.94 -0.82
C ALA A 118 -2.31 1.42 -0.93
N TYR A 119 -2.13 0.10 -1.07
CA TYR A 119 -0.80 -0.47 -1.35
C TYR A 119 -0.25 -0.05 -2.71
N ALA A 120 -1.08 -0.07 -3.76
CA ALA A 120 -0.67 0.39 -5.07
C ALA A 120 -0.25 1.87 -5.06
N ASP A 121 -1.01 2.73 -4.38
CA ASP A 121 -0.70 4.15 -4.24
C ASP A 121 0.60 4.39 -3.46
N LYS A 122 0.81 3.66 -2.35
CA LYS A 122 2.07 3.71 -1.59
C LYS A 122 3.26 3.27 -2.44
N LYS A 123 3.11 2.19 -3.20
CA LYS A 123 4.15 1.71 -4.11
C LYS A 123 4.49 2.77 -5.17
N ASN A 124 3.49 3.34 -5.82
CA ASN A 124 3.68 4.37 -6.84
C ASN A 124 4.38 5.61 -6.28
N LYS A 125 4.04 6.04 -5.06
CA LYS A 125 4.74 7.14 -4.38
C LYS A 125 6.22 6.82 -4.17
N LEU A 126 6.52 5.64 -3.64
CA LEU A 126 7.90 5.22 -3.39
C LEU A 126 8.70 5.12 -4.70
N ASP A 127 8.11 4.56 -5.75
CA ASP A 127 8.75 4.46 -7.07
C ASP A 127 9.04 5.85 -7.65
N ASN A 128 8.11 6.80 -7.48
CA ASN A 128 8.30 8.18 -7.93
C ASN A 128 9.40 8.90 -7.14
N GLU A 129 9.44 8.75 -5.81
CA GLU A 129 10.49 9.31 -4.96
C GLU A 129 11.87 8.76 -5.33
N TYR A 130 11.98 7.43 -5.48
CA TYR A 130 13.22 6.77 -5.89
C TYR A 130 13.71 7.26 -7.25
N ASN A 131 12.81 7.33 -8.24
CA ASN A 131 13.14 7.83 -9.57
C ASN A 131 13.54 9.31 -9.56
N GLY A 132 12.87 10.13 -8.73
CA GLY A 132 13.23 11.53 -8.52
C GLY A 132 14.64 11.67 -7.96
N TRP A 133 14.95 10.97 -6.87
CA TRP A 133 16.28 10.98 -6.25
C TRP A 133 17.37 10.49 -7.21
N LYS A 134 17.10 9.42 -7.96
CA LYS A 134 18.03 8.90 -8.98
C LYS A 134 18.31 9.93 -10.08
N ALA A 135 17.30 10.67 -10.53
CA ALA A 135 17.45 11.70 -11.54
C ALA A 135 18.23 12.92 -11.02
N GLU A 136 17.96 13.35 -9.78
CA GLU A 136 18.72 14.42 -9.13
C GLU A 136 20.19 14.04 -8.95
N LEU A 137 20.45 12.83 -8.44
CA LEU A 137 21.80 12.33 -8.25
C LEU A 137 22.57 12.31 -9.57
N ARG A 138 21.92 11.84 -10.64
CA ARG A 138 22.49 11.87 -11.99
C ARG A 138 22.87 13.29 -12.43
N LYS A 139 21.97 14.27 -12.24
CA LYS A 139 22.25 15.68 -12.58
C LYS A 139 23.43 16.25 -11.78
N VAL A 140 23.52 15.92 -10.49
CA VAL A 140 24.63 16.38 -9.63
C VAL A 140 25.97 15.84 -10.12
N TYR A 141 26.03 14.55 -10.44
CA TYR A 141 27.26 13.95 -10.97
C TYR A 141 27.60 14.47 -12.36
N GLU A 142 26.63 14.60 -13.28
CA GLU A 142 26.87 15.18 -14.60
C GLU A 142 27.42 16.60 -14.51
N LYS A 143 26.89 17.43 -13.60
CA LYS A 143 27.41 18.78 -13.35
C LYS A 143 28.84 18.72 -12.80
N LYS A 144 29.08 17.89 -11.79
CA LYS A 144 30.41 17.76 -11.17
C LYS A 144 31.48 17.32 -12.18
N THR A 145 31.13 16.41 -13.09
CA THR A 145 32.04 15.97 -14.16
C THR A 145 32.37 17.13 -15.09
N LYS A 146 31.37 17.90 -15.54
CA LYS A 146 31.59 19.08 -16.40
C LYS A 146 32.44 20.15 -15.72
N ASP A 147 32.11 20.49 -14.48
CA ASP A 147 32.85 21.48 -13.69
C ASP A 147 34.34 21.07 -13.57
N LEU A 148 34.60 19.78 -13.36
CA LEU A 148 35.94 19.23 -13.26
C LEU A 148 36.68 19.24 -14.61
N GLU A 149 36.01 18.84 -15.70
CA GLU A 149 36.57 18.90 -17.06
C GLU A 149 36.95 20.33 -17.46
N GLU A 150 36.10 21.32 -17.15
CA GLU A 150 36.37 22.73 -17.41
C GLU A 150 37.53 23.27 -16.55
N GLU A 151 37.67 22.81 -15.31
CA GLU A 151 38.79 23.19 -14.44
C GLU A 151 40.12 22.64 -14.98
N TYR A 152 40.14 21.36 -15.38
CA TYR A 152 41.32 20.74 -15.98
C TYR A 152 41.71 21.42 -17.28
N HIS A 153 40.75 21.67 -18.18
CA HIS A 153 41.02 22.35 -19.45
C HIS A 153 41.57 23.76 -19.22
N ARG A 154 41.06 24.52 -18.24
CA ARG A 154 41.61 25.83 -17.89
C ARG A 154 43.06 25.74 -17.42
N LYS A 155 43.37 24.82 -16.51
CA LYS A 155 44.74 24.60 -16.04
C LYS A 155 45.70 24.21 -17.17
N GLU A 156 45.24 23.40 -18.10
CA GLU A 156 46.04 23.00 -19.27
C GLU A 156 46.32 24.20 -20.19
N CYS A 157 45.30 25.04 -20.46
CA CYS A 157 45.48 26.28 -21.22
C CYS A 157 46.44 27.26 -20.53
N ASP A 158 46.32 27.44 -19.22
CA ASP A 158 47.20 28.33 -18.44
C ASP A 158 48.64 27.83 -18.47
N PHE A 159 48.83 26.51 -18.31
CA PHE A 159 50.14 25.87 -18.38
C PHE A 159 50.79 26.03 -19.75
N GLU A 160 50.07 25.73 -20.83
CA GLU A 160 50.60 25.88 -22.19
C GLU A 160 50.86 27.36 -22.54
N SER A 161 50.02 28.28 -22.06
CA SER A 161 50.22 29.72 -22.24
C SER A 161 51.49 30.22 -21.54
N GLU A 162 51.72 29.82 -20.29
CA GLU A 162 52.91 30.21 -19.53
C GLU A 162 54.18 29.55 -20.10
N LYS A 163 54.09 28.29 -20.52
CA LYS A 163 55.18 27.60 -21.23
C LYS A 163 55.56 28.33 -22.52
N LEU A 164 54.59 28.73 -23.35
CA LEU A 164 54.82 29.55 -24.56
C LEU A 164 55.43 30.90 -24.22
N ARG A 165 54.94 31.56 -23.16
CA ARG A 165 55.49 32.83 -22.69
C ARG A 165 56.96 32.71 -22.30
N ILE A 166 57.32 31.67 -21.54
CA ILE A 166 58.71 31.39 -21.16
C ILE A 166 59.55 31.12 -22.40
N LEU A 167 59.10 30.25 -23.31
CA LEU A 167 59.80 29.95 -24.57
C LEU A 167 60.08 31.21 -25.40
N ASN A 168 59.12 32.15 -25.46
CA ASN A 168 59.29 33.41 -26.17
C ASN A 168 60.27 34.39 -25.46
N LEU A 169 60.49 34.24 -24.16
CA LEU A 169 61.45 35.05 -23.39
C LEU A 169 62.88 34.53 -23.48
N LEU A 170 63.07 33.21 -23.64
CA LEU A 170 64.41 32.58 -23.68
C LEU A 170 65.36 33.24 -24.70
N PRO A 171 64.97 33.53 -25.96
CA PRO A 171 65.86 34.18 -26.92
C PRO A 171 66.30 35.58 -26.49
N LYS A 172 65.41 36.35 -25.85
CA LYS A 172 65.72 37.70 -25.37
C LYS A 172 66.73 37.66 -24.22
N ILE A 173 66.54 36.72 -23.29
CA ILE A 173 67.47 36.50 -22.17
C ILE A 173 68.83 36.05 -22.71
N ASN A 174 68.86 35.13 -23.67
CA ASN A 174 70.11 34.65 -24.27
C ASN A 174 70.88 35.80 -24.95
N LYS A 175 70.18 36.66 -25.70
CA LYS A 175 70.77 37.84 -26.32
C LYS A 175 71.39 38.79 -25.29
N LEU A 176 70.63 39.16 -24.25
CA LEU A 176 71.12 40.03 -23.18
C LEU A 176 72.30 39.42 -22.42
N ALA A 177 72.28 38.11 -22.18
CA ALA A 177 73.37 37.41 -21.50
C ALA A 177 74.64 37.36 -22.36
N THR A 178 74.50 37.19 -23.68
CA THR A 178 75.62 37.24 -24.63
C THR A 178 76.23 38.64 -24.70
N GLU A 179 75.40 39.68 -24.79
CA GLU A 179 75.85 41.08 -24.76
C GLU A 179 76.58 41.41 -23.46
N LEU A 180 76.05 40.98 -22.30
CA LEU A 180 76.69 41.17 -21.00
C LEU A 180 78.03 40.42 -20.90
N HIS A 181 78.09 39.18 -21.39
CA HIS A 181 79.32 38.38 -21.40
C HIS A 181 80.43 39.09 -22.20
N ASP A 182 80.10 39.50 -23.44
CA ASP A 182 81.03 40.20 -24.32
C ASP A 182 81.55 41.50 -23.69
N ASP A 183 80.68 42.25 -23.01
CA ASP A 183 81.04 43.48 -22.30
C ASP A 183 81.94 43.22 -21.09
N LEU A 184 81.68 42.16 -20.31
CA LEU A 184 82.48 41.80 -19.13
C LEU A 184 83.89 41.32 -19.51
N VAL A 185 84.02 40.56 -20.60
CA VAL A 185 85.31 40.05 -21.11
C VAL A 185 86.20 41.19 -21.63
N LYS A 186 85.60 42.26 -22.17
CA LYS A 186 86.33 43.43 -22.70
C LYS A 186 86.81 44.42 -21.61
N ARG A 187 86.44 44.23 -20.34
CA ARG A 187 86.84 45.15 -19.26
C ARG A 187 88.30 44.96 -18.84
N PHE A 188 88.93 46.06 -18.40
CA PHE A 188 90.31 46.06 -17.90
C PHE A 188 90.52 45.12 -16.69
N PHE A 189 89.53 45.04 -15.79
CA PHE A 189 89.44 44.00 -14.77
C PHE A 189 88.31 43.05 -15.14
N MET A 190 88.67 41.80 -15.46
CA MET A 190 87.72 40.75 -15.85
C MET A 190 87.19 40.02 -14.59
N PRO A 191 85.92 40.24 -14.21
CA PRO A 191 85.33 39.58 -13.05
C PRO A 191 84.95 38.13 -13.40
N LYS A 192 85.87 37.19 -13.19
CA LYS A 192 85.74 35.76 -13.58
C LYS A 192 84.38 35.14 -13.23
N HIS A 193 83.91 35.31 -11.99
CA HIS A 193 82.64 34.75 -11.53
C HIS A 193 81.42 35.31 -12.28
N ALA A 194 81.44 36.59 -12.66
CA ALA A 194 80.33 37.20 -13.40
C ALA A 194 80.31 36.73 -14.86
N VAL A 195 81.48 36.49 -15.44
CA VAL A 195 81.63 35.90 -16.78
C VAL A 195 81.10 34.46 -16.78
N GLU A 196 81.49 33.64 -15.81
CA GLU A 196 81.01 32.26 -15.65
C GLU A 196 79.48 32.20 -15.46
N LEU A 197 78.91 33.14 -14.69
CA LEU A 197 77.46 33.27 -14.52
C LEU A 197 76.75 33.60 -15.85
N ALA A 198 77.31 34.53 -16.65
CA ALA A 198 76.75 34.86 -17.95
C ALA A 198 76.81 33.66 -18.92
N GLU A 199 77.93 32.92 -18.95
CA GLU A 199 78.05 31.68 -19.74
C GLU A 199 77.05 30.61 -19.32
N SER A 200 76.83 30.44 -18.01
CA SER A 200 75.85 29.50 -17.48
C SER A 200 74.42 29.83 -17.95
N ILE A 201 74.05 31.12 -17.91
CA ILE A 201 72.75 31.61 -18.40
C ILE A 201 72.61 31.39 -19.91
N ILE A 202 73.64 31.70 -20.71
CA ILE A 202 73.65 31.45 -22.15
C ILE A 202 73.44 29.96 -22.45
N ASN A 203 74.15 29.08 -21.74
CA ASN A 203 74.06 27.62 -21.94
C ASN A 203 72.70 27.05 -21.53
N THR A 204 72.08 27.60 -20.49
CA THR A 204 70.76 27.15 -20.01
C THR A 204 69.64 27.61 -20.95
N THR A 205 69.76 28.80 -21.54
CA THR A 205 68.75 29.37 -22.44
C THR A 205 68.90 28.94 -23.91
N LYS A 206 69.97 28.22 -24.26
CA LYS A 206 70.21 27.65 -25.60
C LYS A 206 69.59 26.26 -25.80
N LYS A 207 69.23 25.58 -24.71
CA LYS A 207 68.58 24.26 -24.71
C LYS A 207 67.08 24.40 -24.89
#